data_AF-A0A955HIS5-F1
#
_entry.id   AF-A0A955HIS5-F1
#
_cell.length_a   1.000
_cell.length_b   1.000
_cell.length_c   1.000
_cell.angle_alpha   90.00
_cell.angle_beta   90.00
_cell.angle_gamma   90.00
#
_symmetry.space_group_name_H-M   'P 1'
#
loop_
_entity.id
_entity.type
_entity.pdbx_description
1 polymer ?
#
loop_
_entity_poly.entity_id
_entity_poly.type
_entity_poly.pdbx_seq_one_letter_code
_entity_poly.pdbx_strand_id
1 'polypeptide(L)'
;KYSDSLYTKAFRVVADHVRGAVFMISDGVYPSNTEQGYVLRRLVRRAVRYADILGLPEQSFVHLVGPLVESYRDAYPILDSQRESIESVIRDEETKFRKTLVKGMKELDRMIALKNEISGKDIFVLFTTYGFPVDMTREIVSERGALFDEEGYLQEFRKHQDLSRTASGAKFKGGLADHGDKTTALHTVTHLMLAGLRKELGDHVHQAGSNITQERTRFDFTHPEKVSRDVLDRVEEYVNEAIAKNVRVRVSHMQKEEAKSTGVEGSFWEKYPDVVNVYSVIDDDGVVYSRELCGGPHVEETGVIKGVFRIKKEESSSAGVRRIKAVLMEG
;
A
#
# COMPACT_ATOMS: atom_id res chain seq x y z
N LYS A 1 18.55 -40.42 -1.99
CA LYS A 1 17.46 -39.42 -1.92
C LYS A 1 17.89 -38.06 -2.48
N TYR A 2 19.08 -37.53 -2.12
CA TYR A 2 19.56 -36.23 -2.59
C TYR A 2 20.27 -36.20 -3.96
N SER A 3 20.41 -37.35 -4.62
CA SER A 3 21.00 -37.48 -5.97
C SER A 3 20.00 -37.27 -7.11
N ASP A 4 18.74 -36.99 -6.79
CA ASP A 4 17.68 -36.69 -7.74
C ASP A 4 17.82 -35.23 -8.24
N SER A 5 17.64 -35.03 -9.54
CA SER A 5 17.84 -33.74 -10.21
C SER A 5 16.90 -32.66 -9.67
N LEU A 6 15.70 -33.06 -9.23
CA LEU A 6 14.71 -32.16 -8.62
C LEU A 6 15.18 -31.61 -7.27
N TYR A 7 15.68 -32.47 -6.39
CA TYR A 7 16.18 -32.07 -5.08
C TYR A 7 17.43 -31.19 -5.21
N THR A 8 18.32 -31.53 -6.16
CA THR A 8 19.51 -30.73 -6.47
C THR A 8 19.13 -29.32 -6.94
N LYS A 9 18.13 -29.21 -7.83
CA LYS A 9 17.57 -27.92 -8.27
C LYS A 9 17.02 -27.15 -7.08
N ALA A 10 16.23 -27.80 -6.22
CA ALA A 10 15.62 -27.17 -5.06
C ALA A 10 16.65 -26.62 -4.06
N PHE A 11 17.70 -27.38 -3.72
CA PHE A 11 18.79 -26.89 -2.88
C PHE A 11 19.48 -25.66 -3.46
N ARG A 12 19.78 -25.67 -4.76
CA ARG A 12 20.43 -24.55 -5.43
C ARG A 12 19.56 -23.30 -5.40
N VAL A 13 18.26 -23.45 -5.68
CA VAL A 13 17.31 -22.31 -5.64
C VAL A 13 17.22 -21.73 -4.24
N VAL A 14 17.04 -22.57 -3.21
CA VAL A 14 16.98 -22.10 -1.82
C VAL A 14 18.26 -21.38 -1.43
N ALA A 15 19.42 -22.00 -1.64
CA ALA A 15 20.71 -21.42 -1.25
C ALA A 15 20.99 -20.08 -1.96
N ASP A 16 20.79 -20.03 -3.27
CA ASP A 16 21.05 -18.83 -4.06
C ASP A 16 20.10 -17.68 -3.72
N HIS A 17 18.81 -17.97 -3.56
CA HIS A 17 17.81 -16.94 -3.31
C HIS A 17 17.85 -16.42 -1.87
N VAL A 18 18.11 -17.29 -0.88
CA VAL A 18 18.33 -16.86 0.51
C VAL A 18 19.60 -16.01 0.59
N ARG A 19 20.69 -16.42 -0.08
CA ARG A 19 21.90 -15.61 -0.18
C ARG A 19 21.60 -14.23 -0.79
N GLY A 20 20.93 -14.18 -1.94
CA GLY A 20 20.56 -12.91 -2.57
C GLY A 20 19.72 -12.02 -1.65
N ALA A 21 18.77 -12.61 -0.93
CA ALA A 21 17.95 -11.88 0.05
C ALA A 21 18.79 -11.32 1.21
N VAL A 22 19.74 -12.09 1.76
CA VAL A 22 20.64 -11.65 2.83
C VAL A 22 21.43 -10.40 2.41
N PHE A 23 22.04 -10.42 1.22
CA PHE A 23 22.81 -9.27 0.71
C PHE A 23 21.92 -8.05 0.43
N MET A 24 20.73 -8.26 -0.15
CA MET A 24 19.80 -7.16 -0.36
C MET A 24 19.38 -6.50 0.96
N ILE A 25 19.12 -7.29 2.00
CA ILE A 25 18.72 -6.74 3.31
C ILE A 25 19.90 -6.01 3.97
N SER A 26 21.12 -6.52 3.85
CA SER A 26 22.30 -5.82 4.39
C SER A 26 22.56 -4.47 3.73
N ASP A 27 22.14 -4.31 2.47
CA ASP A 27 22.21 -3.06 1.72
C ASP A 27 21.00 -2.13 2.01
N GLY A 28 20.16 -2.47 3.00
CA GLY A 28 19.03 -1.66 3.43
C GLY A 28 17.74 -1.88 2.63
N VAL A 29 17.66 -2.93 1.82
CA VAL A 29 16.43 -3.26 1.09
C VAL A 29 15.48 -4.05 2.00
N TYR A 30 14.26 -3.54 2.16
CA TYR A 30 13.21 -4.19 2.93
C TYR A 30 12.05 -4.69 2.06
N PRO A 31 11.33 -5.76 2.46
CA PRO A 31 10.18 -6.28 1.72
C PRO A 31 9.12 -5.22 1.45
N SER A 32 8.81 -4.97 0.17
CA SER A 32 7.81 -3.99 -0.24
C SER A 32 6.99 -4.46 -1.46
N ASN A 33 6.00 -3.69 -1.90
CA ASN A 33 5.21 -4.02 -3.09
C ASN A 33 5.83 -3.50 -4.40
N THR A 34 6.94 -2.76 -4.35
CA THR A 34 7.52 -2.03 -5.50
C THR A 34 9.04 -2.14 -5.54
N GLU A 35 9.63 -1.90 -6.71
CA GLU A 35 11.08 -1.75 -6.91
C GLU A 35 11.92 -2.91 -6.30
N GLN A 36 12.99 -2.58 -5.58
CA GLN A 36 13.93 -3.52 -4.99
C GLN A 36 13.27 -4.38 -3.90
N GLY A 37 12.36 -3.80 -3.11
CA GLY A 37 11.64 -4.54 -2.08
C GLY A 37 10.70 -5.60 -2.65
N TYR A 38 10.16 -5.39 -3.86
CA TYR A 38 9.42 -6.41 -4.60
C TYR A 38 10.34 -7.56 -5.03
N VAL A 39 11.55 -7.25 -5.53
CA VAL A 39 12.54 -8.26 -5.92
C VAL A 39 12.96 -9.11 -4.73
N LEU A 40 13.23 -8.49 -3.57
CA LEU A 40 13.55 -9.20 -2.33
C LEU A 40 12.46 -10.21 -1.96
N ARG A 41 11.19 -9.77 -1.98
CA ARG A 41 10.06 -10.68 -1.71
C ARG A 41 10.02 -11.82 -2.71
N ARG A 42 10.23 -11.55 -4.00
CA ARG A 42 10.23 -12.58 -5.04
C ARG A 42 11.27 -13.66 -4.75
N LEU A 43 12.49 -13.29 -4.33
CA LEU A 43 13.54 -14.23 -3.95
C LEU A 43 13.14 -15.09 -2.75
N VAL A 44 12.74 -14.45 -1.64
CA VAL A 44 12.34 -15.16 -0.41
C VAL A 44 11.19 -16.11 -0.69
N ARG A 45 10.14 -15.65 -1.37
CA ARG A 45 8.95 -16.44 -1.69
C ARG A 45 9.26 -17.66 -2.54
N ARG A 46 10.12 -17.49 -3.56
CA ARG A 46 10.55 -18.61 -4.40
C ARG A 46 11.39 -19.60 -3.61
N ALA A 47 12.26 -19.13 -2.71
CA ALA A 47 12.95 -20.02 -1.78
C ALA A 47 11.94 -20.81 -0.92
N VAL A 48 10.93 -20.17 -0.33
CA VAL A 48 9.91 -20.84 0.51
C VAL A 48 9.22 -21.99 -0.24
N ARG A 49 8.83 -21.78 -1.50
CA ARG A 49 8.23 -22.85 -2.31
C ARG A 49 9.16 -24.05 -2.46
N TYR A 50 10.42 -23.83 -2.80
CA TYR A 50 11.37 -24.93 -2.97
C TYR A 50 11.76 -25.57 -1.64
N ALA A 51 11.69 -24.83 -0.53
CA ALA A 51 11.82 -25.38 0.81
C ALA A 51 10.68 -26.36 1.14
N ASP A 52 9.45 -26.09 0.71
CA ASP A 52 8.33 -27.05 0.85
C ASP A 52 8.56 -28.33 0.04
N ILE A 53 9.12 -28.23 -1.18
CA ILE A 53 9.51 -29.41 -1.98
C ILE A 53 10.55 -30.27 -1.24
N LEU A 54 11.47 -29.62 -0.52
CA LEU A 54 12.48 -30.28 0.30
C LEU A 54 11.94 -30.80 1.64
N GLY A 55 10.71 -30.45 2.02
CA GLY A 55 10.13 -30.75 3.32
C GLY A 55 10.78 -30.00 4.49
N LEU A 56 11.32 -28.81 4.24
CA LEU A 56 11.95 -27.98 5.27
C LEU A 56 10.89 -27.28 6.13
N PRO A 57 11.03 -27.34 7.48
CA PRO A 57 10.08 -26.71 8.39
C PRO A 57 10.09 -25.17 8.26
N GLU A 58 9.07 -24.52 8.83
CA GLU A 58 9.04 -23.06 8.93
C GLU A 58 10.22 -22.53 9.73
N GLN A 59 10.70 -21.33 9.36
CA GLN A 59 11.87 -20.65 9.94
C GLN A 59 13.22 -21.32 9.63
N SER A 60 13.25 -22.26 8.68
CA SER A 60 14.49 -22.91 8.25
C SER A 60 15.51 -21.92 7.69
N PHE A 61 15.07 -20.80 7.11
CA PHE A 61 15.98 -19.86 6.45
C PHE A 61 16.82 -19.05 7.44
N VAL A 62 16.32 -18.78 8.64
CA VAL A 62 17.08 -18.13 9.71
C VAL A 62 18.34 -18.93 10.03
N HIS A 63 18.24 -20.27 10.03
CA HIS A 63 19.38 -21.15 10.26
C HIS A 63 20.42 -21.15 9.12
N LEU A 64 20.06 -20.64 7.94
CA LEU A 64 20.98 -20.48 6.81
C LEU A 64 21.74 -19.15 6.87
N VAL A 65 21.21 -18.14 7.57
CA VAL A 65 21.84 -16.81 7.66
C VAL A 65 23.20 -16.89 8.36
N GLY A 66 23.29 -17.60 9.49
CA GLY A 66 24.55 -17.74 10.23
C GLY A 66 25.71 -18.27 9.39
N PRO A 67 25.59 -19.47 8.78
CA PRO A 67 26.63 -20.02 7.90
C PRO A 67 26.96 -19.12 6.69
N LEU A 68 25.98 -18.40 6.15
CA LEU A 68 26.21 -17.43 5.08
C LEU A 68 27.04 -16.24 5.57
N VAL A 69 26.68 -15.64 6.70
CA VAL A 69 27.44 -14.54 7.31
C VAL A 69 28.87 -14.96 7.58
N GLU A 70 29.08 -16.15 8.15
CA GLU A 70 30.43 -16.69 8.41
C GLU A 70 31.24 -16.88 7.13
N SER A 71 30.63 -17.40 6.06
CA SER A 71 31.31 -17.65 4.79
C SER A 71 31.76 -16.38 4.05
N TYR A 72 31.12 -15.24 4.34
CA TYR A 72 31.40 -13.95 3.67
C TYR A 72 31.97 -12.89 4.61
N ARG A 73 32.22 -13.21 5.89
CA ARG A 73 32.62 -12.26 6.94
C ARG A 73 33.80 -11.38 6.56
N ASP A 74 34.85 -11.97 5.97
CA ASP A 74 36.08 -11.26 5.64
C ASP A 74 35.89 -10.22 4.53
N ALA A 75 35.03 -10.53 3.56
CA ALA A 75 34.74 -9.64 2.43
C ALA A 75 33.60 -8.65 2.73
N TYR A 76 32.66 -9.03 3.60
CA TYR A 76 31.46 -8.25 3.92
C TYR A 76 31.19 -8.23 5.44
N PRO A 77 31.98 -7.48 6.23
CA PRO A 77 31.81 -7.40 7.69
C PRO A 77 30.43 -6.87 8.11
N ILE A 78 29.78 -6.08 7.25
CA ILE A 78 28.45 -5.52 7.48
C ILE A 78 27.38 -6.59 7.72
N LEU A 79 27.55 -7.78 7.13
CA LEU A 79 26.63 -8.91 7.31
C LEU A 79 26.57 -9.38 8.77
N ASP A 80 27.72 -9.36 9.46
CA ASP A 80 27.80 -9.75 10.87
C ASP A 80 27.12 -8.69 11.75
N SER A 81 27.39 -7.41 11.47
CA SER A 81 26.79 -6.29 12.22
C SER A 81 25.27 -6.18 12.09
N GLN A 82 24.71 -6.62 10.95
CA GLN A 82 23.27 -6.55 10.67
C GLN A 82 22.55 -7.91 10.82
N ARG A 83 23.25 -8.93 11.33
CA ARG A 83 22.74 -10.31 11.36
C ARG A 83 21.34 -10.43 11.98
N GLU A 84 21.12 -9.82 13.15
CA GLU A 84 19.82 -9.88 13.83
C GLU A 84 18.69 -9.26 12.98
N SER A 85 18.96 -8.14 12.32
CA SER A 85 18.00 -7.48 11.43
C SER A 85 17.67 -8.36 10.22
N ILE A 86 18.69 -8.95 9.59
CA ILE A 86 18.55 -9.85 8.44
C ILE A 86 17.72 -11.08 8.83
N GLU A 87 18.05 -11.71 9.96
CA GLU A 87 17.31 -12.87 10.47
C GLU A 87 15.86 -12.52 10.76
N SER A 88 15.58 -11.35 11.35
CA SER A 88 14.21 -10.89 11.62
C SER A 88 13.42 -10.70 10.33
N VAL A 89 13.97 -9.98 9.35
CA VAL A 89 13.28 -9.68 8.08
C VAL A 89 12.97 -10.96 7.30
N ILE A 90 13.93 -11.90 7.23
CA ILE A 90 13.73 -13.19 6.55
C ILE A 90 12.66 -14.00 7.27
N ARG A 91 12.70 -14.07 8.61
CA ARG A 91 11.71 -14.80 9.41
C ARG A 91 10.30 -14.26 9.17
N ASP A 92 10.15 -12.94 9.23
CA ASP A 92 8.85 -12.28 9.09
C ASP A 92 8.25 -12.49 7.68
N GLU A 93 9.05 -12.34 6.63
CA GLU A 93 8.55 -12.57 5.26
C GLU A 93 8.30 -14.07 4.99
N GLU A 94 9.13 -14.99 5.52
CA GLU A 94 8.87 -16.44 5.43
C GLU A 94 7.53 -16.80 6.08
N THR A 95 7.34 -16.44 7.35
CA THR A 95 6.12 -16.73 8.10
C THR A 95 4.88 -16.12 7.45
N LYS A 96 4.99 -14.86 7.00
CA LYS A 96 3.89 -14.19 6.29
C LYS A 96 3.55 -14.91 4.99
N PHE A 97 4.55 -15.32 4.22
CA PHE A 97 4.31 -15.93 2.93
C PHE A 97 3.85 -17.37 3.00
N ARG A 98 4.31 -18.19 3.96
CA ARG A 98 3.85 -19.58 4.10
C ARG A 98 2.32 -19.69 4.23
N LYS A 99 1.69 -18.78 4.96
CA LYS A 99 0.23 -18.69 5.07
C LYS A 99 -0.45 -18.42 3.72
N THR A 100 0.13 -17.54 2.91
CA THR A 100 -0.32 -17.24 1.55
C THR A 100 -0.09 -18.43 0.61
N LEU A 101 1.08 -19.06 0.69
CA LEU A 101 1.47 -20.18 -0.16
C LEU A 101 0.50 -21.36 -0.01
N VAL A 102 0.17 -21.77 1.21
CA VAL A 102 -0.76 -22.89 1.45
C VAL A 102 -2.13 -22.63 0.81
N LYS A 103 -2.68 -21.42 0.97
CA LYS A 103 -3.99 -21.06 0.41
C LYS A 103 -3.96 -20.97 -1.12
N GLY A 104 -2.93 -20.33 -1.68
CA GLY A 104 -2.77 -20.16 -3.12
C GLY A 104 -2.50 -21.47 -3.85
N MET A 105 -1.65 -22.34 -3.27
CA MET A 105 -1.39 -23.68 -3.81
C MET A 105 -2.66 -24.53 -3.86
N LYS A 106 -3.43 -24.58 -2.77
CA LYS A 106 -4.69 -25.34 -2.73
C LYS A 106 -5.65 -24.93 -3.84
N GLU A 107 -5.79 -23.62 -4.08
CA GLU A 107 -6.66 -23.11 -5.12
C GLU A 107 -6.10 -23.36 -6.53
N LEU A 108 -4.80 -23.17 -6.74
CA LEU A 108 -4.15 -23.46 -8.02
C LEU A 108 -4.26 -24.95 -8.38
N ASP A 109 -4.06 -25.84 -7.40
CA ASP A 109 -4.20 -27.29 -7.58
C ASP A 109 -5.63 -27.66 -8.01
N ARG A 110 -6.63 -27.05 -7.36
CA ARG A 110 -8.04 -27.21 -7.73
C ARG A 110 -8.30 -26.74 -9.16
N MET A 111 -7.74 -25.60 -9.56
CA MET A 111 -7.91 -25.07 -10.91
C MET A 111 -7.26 -25.98 -11.96
N ILE A 112 -6.02 -26.43 -11.74
CA ILE A 112 -5.31 -27.34 -12.67
C ILE A 112 -6.03 -28.69 -12.80
N ALA A 113 -6.62 -29.21 -11.72
CA ALA A 113 -7.37 -30.45 -11.77
C ALA A 113 -8.66 -30.37 -12.61
N LEU A 114 -9.23 -29.17 -12.77
CA LEU A 114 -10.49 -28.96 -13.49
C LEU A 114 -10.28 -28.56 -14.96
N LYS A 115 -9.14 -27.97 -15.29
CA LYS A 115 -8.86 -27.40 -16.62
C LYS A 115 -7.37 -27.48 -16.91
N ASN A 116 -7.04 -27.80 -18.16
CA ASN A 116 -5.66 -27.87 -18.64
C ASN A 116 -5.05 -26.49 -18.93
N GLU A 117 -5.86 -25.44 -18.92
CA GLU A 117 -5.46 -24.05 -19.13
C GLU A 117 -5.96 -23.17 -17.98
N ILE A 118 -5.07 -22.37 -17.42
CA ILE A 118 -5.40 -21.42 -16.36
C ILE A 118 -5.58 -20.05 -17.01
N SER A 119 -6.84 -19.60 -17.09
CA SER A 119 -7.20 -18.36 -17.78
C SER A 119 -6.63 -17.13 -17.07
N GLY A 120 -6.51 -16.03 -17.80
CA GLY A 120 -6.10 -14.75 -17.26
C GLY A 120 -6.88 -14.30 -16.02
N LYS A 121 -8.19 -14.58 -15.99
CA LYS A 121 -9.07 -14.27 -14.85
C LYS A 121 -8.72 -15.09 -13.61
N ASP A 122 -8.37 -16.36 -13.78
CA ASP A 122 -7.96 -17.22 -12.67
C ASP A 122 -6.61 -16.77 -12.08
N ILE A 123 -5.65 -16.46 -12.96
CA ILE A 123 -4.34 -15.92 -12.57
C ILE A 123 -4.54 -14.60 -11.81
N PHE A 124 -5.42 -13.73 -12.30
CA PHE A 124 -5.75 -12.46 -11.66
C PHE A 124 -6.41 -12.65 -10.28
N VAL A 125 -7.29 -13.64 -10.13
CA VAL A 125 -7.89 -14.00 -8.82
C VAL A 125 -6.84 -14.55 -7.86
N LEU A 126 -5.95 -15.44 -8.30
CA LEU A 126 -4.83 -15.94 -7.50
C LEU A 126 -3.96 -14.79 -6.99
N PHE A 127 -3.64 -13.84 -7.87
CA PHE A 127 -2.86 -12.66 -7.53
C PHE A 127 -3.55 -11.72 -6.54
N THR A 128 -4.80 -11.33 -6.82
CA THR A 128 -5.49 -10.29 -6.04
C THR A 128 -6.18 -10.80 -4.78
N THR A 129 -6.87 -11.93 -4.86
CA THR A 129 -7.65 -12.50 -3.74
C THR A 129 -6.78 -13.31 -2.80
N TYR A 130 -5.92 -14.15 -3.36
CA TYR A 130 -5.10 -15.07 -2.56
C TYR A 130 -3.69 -14.52 -2.28
N GLY A 131 -3.29 -13.42 -2.92
CA GLY A 131 -1.95 -12.83 -2.78
C GLY A 131 -0.84 -13.69 -3.40
N PHE A 132 -1.22 -14.64 -4.25
CA PHE A 132 -0.32 -15.65 -4.81
C PHE A 132 0.51 -15.06 -5.96
N PRO A 133 1.86 -15.18 -5.95
CA PRO A 133 2.69 -14.48 -6.92
C PRO A 133 2.51 -15.01 -8.35
N VAL A 134 2.31 -14.11 -9.31
CA VAL A 134 2.10 -14.46 -10.74
C VAL A 134 3.28 -15.24 -11.32
N ASP A 135 4.51 -14.84 -10.98
CA ASP A 135 5.72 -15.56 -11.41
C ASP A 135 5.74 -17.01 -10.93
N MET A 136 5.28 -17.22 -9.69
CA MET A 136 5.21 -18.55 -9.10
C MET A 136 4.08 -19.36 -9.75
N THR A 137 2.92 -18.75 -10.00
CA THR A 137 1.83 -19.36 -10.78
C THR A 137 2.35 -19.85 -12.13
N ARG A 138 3.05 -18.99 -12.89
CA ARG A 138 3.62 -19.33 -14.21
C ARG A 138 4.54 -20.53 -14.13
N GLU A 139 5.47 -20.54 -13.16
CA GLU A 139 6.42 -21.64 -12.98
C GLU A 139 5.72 -22.95 -12.59
N ILE A 140 4.75 -22.93 -11.67
CA ILE A 140 4.01 -24.14 -11.24
C ILE A 140 3.14 -24.70 -12.38
N VAL A 141 2.42 -23.82 -13.08
CA VAL A 141 1.55 -24.19 -14.19
C VAL A 141 2.37 -24.89 -15.29
N SER A 142 3.52 -24.31 -15.64
CA SER A 142 4.45 -24.92 -16.60
C SER A 142 5.00 -26.27 -16.13
N GLU A 143 5.40 -26.41 -14.87
CA GLU A 143 5.89 -27.68 -14.31
C GLU A 143 4.84 -28.79 -14.32
N ARG A 144 3.55 -28.43 -14.28
CA ARG A 144 2.43 -29.37 -14.32
C ARG A 144 1.86 -29.62 -15.71
N GLY A 145 2.49 -29.07 -16.75
CA GLY A 145 2.07 -29.24 -18.13
C GLY A 145 0.77 -28.53 -18.50
N ALA A 146 0.30 -27.60 -17.66
CA ALA A 146 -0.87 -26.78 -17.94
C ALA A 146 -0.47 -25.49 -18.68
N LEU A 147 -1.41 -24.89 -19.40
CA LEU A 147 -1.21 -23.65 -20.14
C LEU A 147 -1.44 -22.43 -19.23
N PHE A 148 -0.56 -21.44 -19.34
CA PHE A 148 -0.65 -20.17 -18.61
C PHE A 148 -1.06 -19.06 -19.59
N ASP A 149 -2.27 -18.51 -19.43
CA ASP A 149 -2.79 -17.43 -20.27
C ASP A 149 -2.22 -16.07 -19.82
N GLU A 150 -1.01 -15.77 -20.31
CA GLU A 150 -0.31 -14.51 -20.02
C GLU A 150 -1.04 -13.30 -20.60
N GLU A 151 -1.59 -13.42 -21.80
CA GLU A 151 -2.28 -12.32 -22.47
C GLU A 151 -3.56 -11.95 -21.74
N GLY A 152 -4.39 -12.93 -21.39
CA GLY A 152 -5.60 -12.71 -20.59
C GLY A 152 -5.28 -12.14 -19.22
N TYR A 153 -4.19 -12.59 -18.56
CA TYR A 153 -3.77 -11.99 -17.28
C TYR A 153 -3.41 -10.53 -17.46
N LEU A 154 -2.63 -10.17 -18.49
CA LEU A 154 -2.28 -8.78 -18.78
C LEU A 154 -3.51 -7.94 -19.10
N GLN A 155 -4.52 -8.50 -19.78
CA GLN A 155 -5.79 -7.83 -20.01
C GLN A 155 -6.55 -7.56 -18.71
N GLU A 156 -6.69 -8.55 -17.83
CA GLU A 156 -7.35 -8.37 -16.52
C GLU A 156 -6.57 -7.42 -15.62
N PHE A 157 -5.23 -7.50 -15.65
CA PHE A 157 -4.36 -6.60 -14.92
C PHE A 157 -4.45 -5.18 -15.46
N ARG A 158 -4.52 -4.98 -16.78
CA ARG A 158 -4.80 -3.68 -17.41
C ARG A 158 -6.17 -3.17 -17.04
N LYS A 159 -7.23 -3.98 -17.12
CA LYS A 159 -8.58 -3.59 -16.65
C LYS A 159 -8.55 -3.17 -15.18
N HIS A 160 -7.80 -3.85 -14.32
CA HIS A 160 -7.63 -3.48 -12.92
C HIS A 160 -6.79 -2.21 -12.73
N GLN A 161 -5.73 -2.04 -13.52
CA GLN A 161 -4.94 -0.82 -13.57
C GLN A 161 -5.75 0.33 -14.13
N ASP A 162 -6.66 0.11 -15.07
CA ASP A 162 -7.53 1.07 -15.73
C ASP A 162 -8.73 1.40 -14.86
N LEU A 163 -9.28 0.46 -14.10
CA LEU A 163 -10.20 0.77 -13.00
C LEU A 163 -9.47 1.60 -11.94
N SER A 164 -8.22 1.24 -11.63
CA SER A 164 -7.37 2.01 -10.74
C SER A 164 -6.94 3.34 -11.34
N ARG A 165 -6.78 3.48 -12.67
CA ARG A 165 -6.34 4.68 -13.42
C ARG A 165 -7.49 5.55 -13.86
N THR A 166 -8.70 5.03 -14.00
CA THR A 166 -9.94 5.81 -14.11
C THR A 166 -10.28 6.31 -12.71
N ALA A 167 -10.07 5.49 -11.68
CA ALA A 167 -9.99 5.96 -10.31
C ALA A 167 -8.78 6.88 -10.07
N SER A 168 -7.67 6.79 -10.83
CA SER A 168 -6.49 7.67 -10.66
C SER A 168 -6.54 8.96 -11.50
N GLY A 169 -7.19 8.93 -12.66
CA GLY A 169 -7.58 10.10 -13.43
C GLY A 169 -8.61 10.91 -12.65
N ALA A 170 -9.43 10.22 -11.87
CA ALA A 170 -10.23 10.80 -10.80
C ALA A 170 -9.42 11.10 -9.51
N LYS A 171 -8.30 10.41 -9.21
CA LYS A 171 -7.36 10.80 -8.13
C LYS A 171 -6.70 12.15 -8.38
N PHE A 172 -6.61 12.62 -9.63
CA PHE A 172 -6.14 13.98 -9.92
C PHE A 172 -7.17 15.08 -9.65
N LYS A 173 -8.40 14.69 -9.30
CA LYS A 173 -9.42 15.57 -8.73
C LYS A 173 -9.67 15.24 -7.25
N GLY A 174 -8.62 14.97 -6.47
CA GLY A 174 -8.75 14.73 -5.02
C GLY A 174 -9.33 13.37 -4.61
N GLY A 175 -9.43 12.41 -5.53
CA GLY A 175 -9.94 11.07 -5.23
C GLY A 175 -11.46 10.93 -5.34
N LEU A 176 -12.15 11.90 -5.94
CA LEU A 176 -13.60 11.93 -6.09
C LEU A 176 -14.12 10.90 -7.10
N ALA A 177 -15.18 10.17 -6.75
CA ALA A 177 -15.86 9.25 -7.66
C ALA A 177 -16.81 9.96 -8.63
N ASP A 178 -17.32 11.14 -8.26
CA ASP A 178 -18.17 12.01 -9.07
C ASP A 178 -18.05 13.49 -8.60
N HIS A 179 -18.83 14.40 -9.20
CA HIS A 179 -18.88 15.83 -8.83
C HIS A 179 -20.20 16.23 -8.15
N GLY A 180 -20.91 15.27 -7.54
CA GLY A 180 -22.16 15.56 -6.83
C GLY A 180 -21.93 16.26 -5.50
N ASP A 181 -22.92 17.00 -5.02
CA ASP A 181 -22.82 17.84 -3.80
C ASP A 181 -22.33 17.06 -2.57
N LYS A 182 -22.82 15.82 -2.38
CA LYS A 182 -22.37 14.95 -1.27
C LYS A 182 -20.89 14.59 -1.38
N THR A 183 -20.41 14.30 -2.59
CA THR A 183 -19.00 13.96 -2.84
C THR A 183 -18.10 15.19 -2.63
N THR A 184 -18.54 16.37 -3.08
CA THR A 184 -17.85 17.66 -2.86
C THR A 184 -17.79 18.05 -1.37
N ALA A 185 -18.85 17.79 -0.61
CA ALA A 185 -18.87 17.99 0.83
C ALA A 185 -17.87 17.05 1.54
N LEU A 186 -17.91 15.75 1.22
CA LEU A 186 -16.96 14.77 1.75
C LEU A 186 -15.51 15.07 1.34
N HIS A 187 -15.30 15.70 0.18
CA HIS A 187 -13.98 16.18 -0.24
C HIS A 187 -13.42 17.21 0.73
N THR A 188 -14.20 18.26 0.99
CA THR A 188 -13.80 19.35 1.90
C THR A 188 -13.55 18.82 3.32
N VAL A 189 -14.41 17.93 3.79
CA VAL A 189 -14.23 17.19 5.05
C VAL A 189 -12.94 16.37 5.08
N THR A 190 -12.53 15.80 3.95
CA THR A 190 -11.30 15.00 3.88
C THR A 190 -10.05 15.86 4.08
N HIS A 191 -10.03 17.10 3.57
CA HIS A 191 -8.94 18.06 3.84
C HIS A 191 -8.93 18.49 5.32
N LEU A 192 -10.09 18.85 5.87
CA LEU A 192 -10.19 19.16 7.30
C LEU A 192 -9.72 18.00 8.19
N MET A 193 -10.04 16.76 7.80
CA MET A 193 -9.58 15.56 8.49
C MET A 193 -8.05 15.39 8.39
N LEU A 194 -7.44 15.60 7.22
CA LEU A 194 -5.99 15.55 7.08
C LEU A 194 -5.32 16.61 7.97
N ALA A 195 -5.82 17.84 7.96
CA ALA A 195 -5.29 18.90 8.81
C ALA A 195 -5.45 18.58 10.31
N GLY A 196 -6.60 18.01 10.72
CA GLY A 196 -6.80 17.53 12.08
C GLY A 196 -5.83 16.40 12.46
N LEU A 197 -5.61 15.43 11.57
CA LEU A 197 -4.63 14.37 11.77
C LEU A 197 -3.21 14.92 11.93
N ARG A 198 -2.80 15.88 11.09
CA ARG A 198 -1.49 16.54 11.21
C ARG A 198 -1.35 17.32 12.51
N LYS A 199 -2.41 18.01 12.93
CA LYS A 199 -2.44 18.74 14.21
C LYS A 199 -2.22 17.80 15.41
N GLU A 200 -2.85 16.62 15.39
CA GLU A 200 -2.80 15.67 16.51
C GLU A 200 -1.60 14.72 16.49
N LEU A 201 -1.15 14.32 15.30
CA LEU A 201 -0.10 13.29 15.13
C LEU A 201 1.24 13.89 14.73
N GLY A 202 1.27 15.05 14.07
CA GLY A 202 2.47 15.71 13.58
C GLY A 202 2.58 15.81 12.06
N ASP A 203 3.58 16.58 11.61
CA ASP A 203 3.77 16.96 10.21
C ASP A 203 4.22 15.83 9.28
N HIS A 204 4.59 14.66 9.81
CA HIS A 204 4.92 13.48 9.01
C HIS A 204 3.70 12.80 8.38
N VAL A 205 2.50 13.24 8.76
CA VAL A 205 1.23 12.74 8.22
C VAL A 205 0.94 13.40 6.87
N HIS A 206 1.07 12.63 5.81
CA HIS A 206 0.83 13.01 4.42
C HIS A 206 -0.15 12.05 3.77
N GLN A 207 -0.81 12.49 2.70
CA GLN A 207 -1.72 11.66 1.94
C GLN A 207 -0.95 10.56 1.20
N ALA A 208 -1.29 9.30 1.48
CA ALA A 208 -0.83 8.13 0.74
C ALA A 208 -1.87 7.63 -0.28
N GLY A 209 -3.13 8.06 -0.16
CA GLY A 209 -4.20 7.70 -1.09
C GLY A 209 -5.56 8.24 -0.66
N SER A 210 -6.47 8.44 -1.61
CA SER A 210 -7.83 8.89 -1.34
C SER A 210 -8.82 8.22 -2.29
N ASN A 211 -10.05 7.99 -1.81
CA ASN A 211 -11.22 7.67 -2.61
C ASN A 211 -12.49 8.12 -1.89
N ILE A 212 -13.24 8.98 -2.56
CA ILE A 212 -14.40 9.67 -2.01
C ILE A 212 -15.59 9.34 -2.90
N THR A 213 -16.67 8.88 -2.31
CA THR A 213 -17.94 8.62 -2.98
C THR A 213 -19.04 9.44 -2.31
N GLN A 214 -20.27 9.40 -2.83
CA GLN A 214 -21.41 10.06 -2.18
C GLN A 214 -21.73 9.55 -0.77
N GLU A 215 -21.25 8.36 -0.43
CA GLU A 215 -21.56 7.69 0.85
C GLU A 215 -20.42 7.81 1.87
N ARG A 216 -19.17 7.92 1.43
CA ARG A 216 -18.01 7.83 2.31
C ARG A 216 -16.75 8.44 1.73
N THR A 217 -15.81 8.77 2.61
CA THR A 217 -14.41 8.97 2.29
C THR A 217 -13.55 7.81 2.81
N ARG A 218 -12.61 7.35 1.99
CA ARG A 218 -11.54 6.41 2.35
C ARG A 218 -10.22 7.11 2.12
N PHE A 219 -9.51 7.37 3.21
CA PHE A 219 -8.29 8.17 3.20
C PHE A 219 -7.13 7.37 3.78
N ASP A 220 -6.03 7.30 3.03
CA ASP A 220 -4.80 6.64 3.44
C ASP A 220 -3.74 7.69 3.73
N PHE A 221 -3.03 7.55 4.85
CA PHE A 221 -2.05 8.51 5.31
C PHE A 221 -0.80 7.84 5.89
N THR A 222 0.34 8.54 5.81
CA THR A 222 1.61 8.08 6.37
C THR A 222 1.60 8.17 7.89
N HIS A 223 1.63 7.01 8.54
CA HIS A 223 1.77 6.91 9.99
C HIS A 223 2.17 5.46 10.34
N PRO A 224 3.22 5.24 11.16
CA PRO A 224 3.77 3.90 11.38
C PRO A 224 2.88 3.03 12.26
N GLU A 225 2.15 3.62 13.21
CA GLU A 225 1.44 2.92 14.27
C GLU A 225 -0.09 3.07 14.17
N LYS A 226 -0.81 2.37 15.04
CA LYS A 226 -2.26 2.47 15.11
C LYS A 226 -2.65 3.77 15.81
N VAL A 227 -3.53 4.56 15.20
CA VAL A 227 -4.07 5.77 15.83
C VAL A 227 -5.06 5.39 16.94
N SER A 228 -4.91 5.97 18.12
CA SER A 228 -5.80 5.73 19.26
C SER A 228 -7.19 6.34 19.00
N ARG A 229 -8.23 5.79 19.65
CA ARG A 229 -9.60 6.30 19.48
C ARG A 229 -9.71 7.76 19.95
N ASP A 230 -9.06 8.11 21.06
CA ASP A 230 -9.06 9.47 21.59
C ASP A 230 -8.48 10.49 20.61
N VAL A 231 -7.43 10.13 19.85
CA VAL A 231 -6.91 10.99 18.79
C VAL A 231 -7.94 11.14 17.66
N LEU A 232 -8.54 10.03 17.24
CA LEU A 232 -9.58 10.07 16.19
C LEU A 232 -10.81 10.90 16.61
N ASP A 233 -11.16 10.88 17.90
CA ASP A 233 -12.25 11.69 18.45
C ASP A 233 -11.92 13.19 18.37
N ARG A 234 -10.69 13.59 18.71
CA ARG A 234 -10.24 14.99 18.54
C ARG A 234 -10.18 15.42 17.08
N VAL A 235 -9.83 14.51 16.17
CA VAL A 235 -9.92 14.77 14.72
C VAL A 235 -11.37 14.95 14.27
N GLU A 236 -12.30 14.13 14.76
CA GLU A 236 -13.74 14.31 14.49
C GLU A 236 -14.23 15.67 15.02
N GLU A 237 -13.85 16.04 16.24
CA GLU A 237 -14.19 17.34 16.84
C GLU A 237 -13.65 18.49 16.00
N TYR A 238 -12.39 18.42 15.57
CA TYR A 238 -11.76 19.43 14.72
C TYR A 238 -12.54 19.67 13.41
N VAL A 239 -12.95 18.60 12.74
CA VAL A 239 -13.73 18.70 11.49
C VAL A 239 -15.12 19.26 11.76
N ASN A 240 -15.80 18.77 12.79
CA ASN A 240 -17.16 19.20 13.10
C ASN A 240 -17.21 20.64 13.63
N GLU A 241 -16.17 21.11 14.33
CA GLU A 241 -16.02 22.51 14.73
C GLU A 241 -15.93 23.43 13.50
N ALA A 242 -15.10 23.05 12.51
CA ALA A 242 -14.98 23.79 11.27
C ALA A 242 -16.31 23.82 10.48
N ILE A 243 -17.09 22.74 10.50
CA ILE A 243 -18.44 22.72 9.91
C ILE A 243 -19.37 23.68 10.67
N ALA A 244 -19.40 23.58 12.00
CA ALA A 244 -20.28 24.38 12.85
C ALA A 244 -20.01 25.90 12.74
N LYS A 245 -18.75 26.30 12.52
CA LYS A 245 -18.36 27.70 12.35
C LYS A 245 -18.63 28.27 10.95
N ASN A 246 -19.12 27.48 10.00
CA ASN A 246 -19.34 27.89 8.61
C ASN A 246 -18.11 28.59 7.98
N VAL A 247 -16.95 27.95 8.13
CA VAL A 247 -15.67 28.46 7.65
C VAL A 247 -15.65 28.52 6.12
N ARG A 248 -15.08 29.61 5.56
CA ARG A 248 -15.03 29.81 4.10
C ARG A 248 -13.84 29.09 3.46
N VAL A 249 -14.08 28.48 2.31
CA VAL A 249 -13.05 27.86 1.47
C VAL A 249 -12.63 28.83 0.37
N ARG A 250 -11.36 29.21 0.35
CA ARG A 250 -10.78 30.12 -0.64
C ARG A 250 -9.82 29.36 -1.55
N VAL A 251 -9.87 29.64 -2.84
CA VAL A 251 -8.92 29.12 -3.82
C VAL A 251 -7.95 30.22 -4.25
N SER A 252 -6.67 29.88 -4.31
CA SER A 252 -5.62 30.74 -4.86
C SER A 252 -4.82 29.97 -5.90
N HIS A 253 -4.34 30.69 -6.91
CA HIS A 253 -3.52 30.13 -7.99
C HIS A 253 -2.11 30.67 -7.81
N MET A 254 -1.13 29.80 -7.67
CA MET A 254 0.27 30.21 -7.45
C MET A 254 1.25 29.24 -8.09
N GLN A 255 2.52 29.65 -8.14
CA GLN A 255 3.58 28.78 -8.64
C GLN A 255 3.80 27.61 -7.68
N LYS A 256 4.01 26.41 -8.23
CA LYS A 256 4.22 25.17 -7.47
C LYS A 256 5.37 25.29 -6.47
N GLU A 257 6.47 25.91 -6.87
CA GLU A 257 7.63 26.12 -6.00
C GLU A 257 7.35 27.13 -4.89
N GLU A 258 6.54 28.15 -5.15
CA GLU A 258 6.07 29.11 -4.14
C GLU A 258 5.15 28.43 -3.12
N ALA A 259 4.20 27.59 -3.58
CA ALA A 259 3.33 26.82 -2.72
C ALA A 259 4.12 25.92 -1.76
N LYS A 260 5.15 25.21 -2.24
CA LYS A 260 6.04 24.40 -1.38
C LYS A 260 6.70 25.23 -0.29
N SER A 261 7.18 26.44 -0.64
CA SER A 261 7.90 27.31 0.29
C SER A 261 7.01 27.97 1.35
N THR A 262 5.69 28.01 1.14
CA THR A 262 4.73 28.72 2.01
C THR A 262 3.93 27.81 2.95
N GLY A 263 4.41 26.57 3.15
CA GLY A 263 3.81 25.62 4.08
C GLY A 263 2.47 25.05 3.60
N VAL A 264 2.20 25.09 2.29
CA VAL A 264 1.04 24.42 1.71
C VAL A 264 1.26 22.92 1.80
N GLU A 265 0.32 22.20 2.43
CA GLU A 265 0.39 20.75 2.49
C GLU A 265 0.03 20.16 1.12
N GLY A 266 0.79 19.16 0.70
CA GLY A 266 0.60 18.53 -0.59
C GLY A 266 1.38 17.23 -0.70
N SER A 267 0.82 16.28 -1.43
CA SER A 267 1.45 15.02 -1.77
C SER A 267 1.46 14.84 -3.28
N PHE A 268 2.46 14.11 -3.81
CA PHE A 268 2.63 13.87 -5.25
C PHE A 268 2.85 15.13 -6.09
N TRP A 269 3.65 16.08 -5.58
CA TRP A 269 3.98 17.36 -6.21
C TRP A 269 4.47 17.23 -7.66
N GLU A 270 5.18 16.15 -7.96
CA GLU A 270 5.72 15.83 -9.29
C GLU A 270 4.64 15.66 -10.37
N LYS A 271 3.39 15.43 -9.96
CA LYS A 271 2.28 15.18 -10.88
C LYS A 271 1.43 16.41 -11.17
N TYR A 272 1.71 17.53 -10.50
CA TYR A 272 0.99 18.78 -10.71
C TYR A 272 1.71 19.69 -11.72
N PRO A 273 0.95 20.48 -12.51
CA PRO A 273 1.53 21.50 -13.39
C PRO A 273 2.29 22.57 -12.61
N ASP A 274 2.95 23.50 -13.30
CA ASP A 274 3.77 24.53 -12.65
C ASP A 274 2.94 25.60 -11.93
N VAL A 275 1.71 25.83 -12.37
CA VAL A 275 0.71 26.64 -11.65
C VAL A 275 -0.29 25.71 -11.00
N VAL A 276 -0.52 25.87 -9.70
CA VAL A 276 -1.33 24.96 -8.89
C VAL A 276 -2.43 25.71 -8.14
N ASN A 277 -3.50 24.98 -7.82
CA ASN A 277 -4.60 25.49 -7.00
C ASN A 277 -4.33 25.13 -5.54
N VAL A 278 -4.37 26.13 -4.67
CA VAL A 278 -4.25 25.99 -3.23
C VAL A 278 -5.57 26.38 -2.59
N TYR A 279 -6.21 25.41 -1.97
CA TYR A 279 -7.44 25.58 -1.22
C TYR A 279 -7.11 25.86 0.24
N SER A 280 -7.65 26.94 0.78
CA SER A 280 -7.47 27.35 2.16
C SER A 280 -8.82 27.45 2.85
N VAL A 281 -8.98 26.75 3.97
CA VAL A 281 -10.17 26.83 4.82
C VAL A 281 -9.83 27.76 5.97
N ILE A 282 -10.37 28.98 5.94
CA ILE A 282 -9.99 30.08 6.85
C ILE A 282 -11.25 30.71 7.41
N ASP A 283 -11.30 30.90 8.73
CA ASP A 283 -12.44 31.58 9.37
C ASP A 283 -12.31 33.10 9.28
N ASP A 284 -13.36 33.80 9.74
CA ASP A 284 -13.43 35.26 9.66
C ASP A 284 -12.38 35.97 10.53
N ASP A 285 -11.87 35.29 11.57
CA ASP A 285 -10.80 35.76 12.44
C ASP A 285 -9.39 35.49 11.85
N GLY A 286 -9.31 34.83 10.69
CA GLY A 286 -8.07 34.53 10.00
C GLY A 286 -7.39 33.24 10.45
N VAL A 287 -8.04 32.41 11.25
CA VAL A 287 -7.52 31.10 11.66
C VAL A 287 -7.58 30.14 10.47
N VAL A 288 -6.44 29.56 10.13
CA VAL A 288 -6.32 28.61 9.02
C VAL A 288 -6.54 27.19 9.54
N TYR A 289 -7.61 26.54 9.10
CA TYR A 289 -7.90 25.14 9.44
C TYR A 289 -7.19 24.17 8.52
N SER A 290 -7.10 24.49 7.24
CA SER A 290 -6.41 23.67 6.23
C SER A 290 -5.90 24.59 5.13
N ARG A 291 -4.74 24.25 4.58
CA ARG A 291 -4.17 24.92 3.41
C ARG A 291 -3.44 23.89 2.57
N GLU A 292 -4.13 23.41 1.55
CA GLU A 292 -3.74 22.21 0.84
C GLU A 292 -3.80 22.41 -0.68
N LEU A 293 -2.88 21.75 -1.36
CA LEU A 293 -2.86 21.68 -2.80
C LEU A 293 -3.87 20.62 -3.28
N CYS A 294 -4.83 21.04 -4.11
CA CYS A 294 -5.89 20.17 -4.59
C CYS A 294 -6.41 20.57 -5.98
N GLY A 295 -6.88 19.59 -6.76
CA GLY A 295 -7.45 19.78 -8.10
C GLY A 295 -8.95 19.46 -8.22
N GLY A 296 -9.63 19.11 -7.12
CA GLY A 296 -11.05 18.75 -7.11
C GLY A 296 -11.96 19.89 -6.62
N PRO A 297 -13.28 19.84 -6.89
CA PRO A 297 -14.26 20.80 -6.36
C PRO A 297 -14.35 20.75 -4.83
N HIS A 298 -14.63 21.90 -4.23
CA HIS A 298 -14.91 22.06 -2.80
C HIS A 298 -16.23 22.79 -2.60
N VAL A 299 -16.79 22.70 -1.39
CA VAL A 299 -17.87 23.61 -1.00
C VAL A 299 -17.28 25.00 -0.78
N GLU A 300 -18.07 26.05 -1.02
CA GLU A 300 -17.62 27.43 -0.80
C GLU A 300 -17.55 27.76 0.70
N GLU A 301 -18.46 27.20 1.50
CA GLU A 301 -18.53 27.39 2.95
C GLU A 301 -18.87 26.07 3.63
N THR A 302 -18.26 25.76 4.76
CA THR A 302 -18.41 24.44 5.41
C THR A 302 -19.79 24.22 6.03
N GLY A 303 -20.58 25.27 6.30
CA GLY A 303 -21.91 25.16 6.90
C GLY A 303 -22.98 24.60 5.96
N VAL A 304 -22.69 24.51 4.64
CA VAL A 304 -23.57 23.81 3.69
C VAL A 304 -23.46 22.29 3.81
N ILE A 305 -22.42 21.79 4.51
CA ILE A 305 -22.18 20.36 4.72
C ILE A 305 -23.23 19.84 5.70
N LYS A 306 -24.11 18.96 5.22
CA LYS A 306 -25.17 18.36 6.03
C LYS A 306 -24.67 17.12 6.76
N GLY A 307 -25.02 17.02 8.04
CA GLY A 307 -24.72 15.86 8.89
C GLY A 307 -23.46 16.03 9.74
N VAL A 308 -23.21 15.03 10.58
CA VAL A 308 -22.07 14.99 11.50
C VAL A 308 -20.98 14.09 10.92
N PHE A 309 -19.76 14.62 10.84
CA PHE A 309 -18.60 13.84 10.39
C PHE A 309 -18.21 12.79 11.43
N ARG A 310 -18.04 11.54 10.99
CA ARG A 310 -17.69 10.40 11.84
C ARG A 310 -16.72 9.44 11.16
N ILE A 311 -15.64 9.10 11.86
CA ILE A 311 -14.66 8.07 11.52
C ILE A 311 -15.19 6.71 11.96
N LYS A 312 -15.57 5.89 10.98
CA LYS A 312 -16.16 4.57 11.20
C LYS A 312 -15.12 3.48 11.45
N LYS A 313 -13.96 3.59 10.80
CA LYS A 313 -12.91 2.58 10.90
C LYS A 313 -11.56 3.20 10.66
N GLU A 314 -10.58 2.73 11.43
CA GLU A 314 -9.16 2.95 11.24
C GLU A 314 -8.48 1.57 11.13
N GLU A 315 -7.62 1.36 10.13
CA GLU A 315 -6.93 0.09 9.89
C GLU A 315 -5.57 0.27 9.19
N SER A 316 -4.67 -0.73 9.31
CA SER A 316 -3.42 -0.73 8.53
C SER A 316 -3.73 -0.94 7.04
N SER A 317 -3.15 -0.10 6.18
CA SER A 317 -3.23 -0.26 4.72
C SER A 317 -2.01 -1.02 4.20
N SER A 318 -0.81 -0.61 4.62
CA SER A 318 0.48 -1.25 4.36
C SER A 318 1.48 -0.85 5.45
N ALA A 319 2.73 -1.32 5.35
CA ALA A 319 3.80 -0.83 6.23
C ALA A 319 3.90 0.71 6.13
N GLY A 320 3.93 1.39 7.27
CA GLY A 320 4.00 2.86 7.34
C GLY A 320 2.76 3.63 6.90
N VAL A 321 1.66 2.96 6.54
CA VAL A 321 0.44 3.60 6.02
C VAL A 321 -0.81 3.10 6.74
N ARG A 322 -1.59 4.05 7.24
CA ARG A 322 -2.89 3.83 7.88
C ARG A 322 -4.02 4.26 6.96
N ARG A 323 -5.21 3.72 7.20
CA ARG A 323 -6.43 3.99 6.42
C ARG A 323 -7.57 4.32 7.35
N ILE A 324 -8.23 5.44 7.08
CA ILE A 324 -9.50 5.83 7.69
C ILE A 324 -10.64 5.64 6.67
N LYS A 325 -11.78 5.15 7.16
CA LYS A 325 -13.08 5.23 6.48
C LYS A 325 -14.01 6.09 7.32
N ALA A 326 -14.53 7.15 6.73
CA ALA A 326 -15.40 8.11 7.41
C ALA A 326 -16.60 8.48 6.54
N VAL A 327 -17.65 9.00 7.19
CA VAL A 327 -18.93 9.35 6.57
C VAL A 327 -19.46 10.65 7.17
N LEU A 328 -20.40 11.27 6.47
CA LEU A 328 -21.31 12.26 7.05
C LEU A 328 -22.60 11.54 7.44
N MET A 329 -22.89 11.46 8.75
CA MET A 329 -24.14 10.87 9.22
C MET A 329 -25.24 11.92 9.20
N GLU A 330 -26.37 11.60 8.57
CA GLU A 330 -27.59 12.40 8.68
C GLU A 330 -28.05 12.37 10.15
N GLY A 331 -28.39 13.54 10.68
CA GLY A 331 -28.79 13.75 12.08
C GLY A 331 -30.25 13.43 12.34
#